data_AF-A0A7M4F1M6-F1
#
_entry.id   AF-A0A7M4F1M6-F1
#
_cell.length_a   1.000
_cell.length_b   1.000
_cell.length_c   1.000
_cell.angle_alpha   90.00
_cell.angle_beta   90.00
_cell.angle_gamma   90.00
#
_symmetry.space_group_name_H-M   'P 1'
#
loop_
_entity.id
_entity.type
_entity.pdbx_description
1 polymer ?
#
loop_
_entity_poly.entity_id
_entity_poly.type
_entity_poly.pdbx_seq_one_letter_code
_entity_poly.pdbx_strand_id
1 'polypeptide(L)'
;MRTPRACQLLRAAVPFHQRDCHPEPGATEAACRSRGCRWCETSSLNVPFCFYDSTEDAACPSDVPIQKRIDCHPQPGASKEKCEAKGCIWCSTKVPNAPWCYFPANDPYGYFATEKPQKTSKGWR
;
A
#
# COMPACT_ATOMS: atom_id res chain seq x y z
N MET A 1 15.96 14.06 28.87
CA MET A 1 16.54 13.04 27.97
C MET A 1 15.88 13.22 26.62
N ARG A 2 16.64 13.71 25.63
CA ARG A 2 16.11 14.20 24.35
C ARG A 2 15.80 13.01 23.45
N THR A 3 14.53 12.75 23.20
CA THR A 3 14.09 11.90 22.11
C THR A 3 14.58 12.50 20.79
N PRO A 4 15.26 11.75 19.91
CA PRO A 4 15.56 12.25 18.57
C PRO A 4 14.23 12.53 17.86
N ARG A 5 14.12 13.74 17.31
CA ARG A 5 12.94 14.36 16.67
C ARG A 5 12.21 13.49 15.62
N ALA A 6 12.76 12.34 15.25
CA ALA A 6 12.24 11.42 14.25
C ALA A 6 11.03 10.58 14.70
N CYS A 7 10.83 10.34 16.01
CA CYS A 7 9.77 9.43 16.48
C CYS A 7 8.49 10.13 16.99
N GLN A 8 8.49 11.48 17.11
CA GLN A 8 7.31 12.23 17.60
C GLN A 8 6.20 12.45 16.56
N LEU A 9 6.49 12.31 15.26
CA LEU A 9 5.50 12.54 14.20
C LEU A 9 4.64 11.30 13.85
N LEU A 10 4.95 10.12 14.40
CA LEU A 10 4.20 8.88 14.14
C LEU A 10 2.93 8.73 15.01
N ARG A 11 2.61 9.70 15.86
CA ARG A 11 1.44 9.63 16.75
C ARG A 11 0.09 9.90 16.09
N ALA A 12 0.03 10.30 14.81
CA ALA A 12 -1.21 10.84 14.26
C ALA A 12 -1.90 10.04 13.13
N ALA A 13 -1.26 9.10 12.41
CA ALA A 13 -1.90 8.66 11.15
C ALA A 13 -1.51 7.33 10.49
N VAL A 14 -0.90 6.33 11.14
CA VAL A 14 -0.66 5.06 10.41
C VAL A 14 -0.86 3.84 11.32
N PRO A 15 -2.07 3.23 11.32
CA PRO A 15 -2.27 1.92 11.90
C PRO A 15 -1.55 0.88 11.03
N PHE A 16 -0.81 -0.01 11.68
CA PHE A 16 -0.45 -1.34 11.20
C PHE A 16 0.04 -1.43 9.75
N HIS A 17 1.36 -1.26 9.52
CA HIS A 17 2.17 -1.98 8.52
C HIS A 17 3.67 -1.67 8.72
N GLN A 18 4.16 -1.61 9.97
CA GLN A 18 5.61 -1.60 10.21
C GLN A 18 6.16 -2.97 9.82
N ARG A 19 6.52 -3.12 8.54
CA ARG A 19 7.27 -4.28 8.06
C ARG A 19 8.61 -4.31 8.79
N ASP A 20 8.91 -5.42 9.44
CA ASP A 20 10.17 -5.63 10.13
C ASP A 20 11.33 -5.59 9.12
N CYS A 21 12.22 -4.62 9.28
CA CYS A 21 13.41 -4.46 8.44
C CYS A 21 14.63 -5.14 9.06
N HIS A 22 14.51 -5.79 10.21
CA HIS A 22 15.60 -6.56 10.79
C HIS A 22 15.06 -7.78 11.57
N PRO A 23 14.68 -8.85 10.85
CA PRO A 23 14.12 -10.07 11.46
C PRO A 23 15.14 -10.89 12.26
N GLU A 24 16.41 -10.49 12.25
CA GLU A 24 17.47 -11.15 13.02
C GLU A 24 17.45 -10.68 14.49
N PRO A 25 17.68 -11.58 15.45
CA PRO A 25 17.79 -11.19 16.86
C PRO A 25 19.03 -10.32 17.07
N GLY A 26 18.85 -9.16 17.72
CA GLY A 26 19.95 -8.24 18.00
C GLY A 26 20.04 -7.04 17.04
N ALA A 27 18.89 -6.53 16.56
CA ALA A 27 18.83 -5.26 15.86
C ALA A 27 19.58 -4.19 16.64
N THR A 28 20.51 -3.49 15.99
CA THR A 28 21.16 -2.30 16.54
C THR A 28 20.86 -1.09 15.68
N GLU A 29 20.92 0.11 16.26
CA GLU A 29 20.72 1.35 15.51
C GLU A 29 21.62 1.43 14.26
N ALA A 30 22.89 1.07 14.42
CA ALA A 30 23.86 1.07 13.34
C ALA A 30 23.49 0.07 12.23
N ALA A 31 23.12 -1.16 12.58
CA ALA A 31 22.69 -2.17 11.62
C ALA A 31 21.40 -1.77 10.89
N CYS A 32 20.46 -1.15 11.59
CA CYS A 32 19.19 -0.68 11.02
C CYS A 32 19.39 0.47 10.03
N ARG A 33 20.19 1.48 10.42
CA ARG A 33 20.50 2.64 9.56
C ARG A 33 21.33 2.25 8.34
N SER A 34 22.25 1.29 8.50
CA SER A 34 23.05 0.74 7.39
C SER A 34 22.17 0.07 6.33
N ARG A 35 21.03 -0.49 6.74
CA ARG A 35 20.02 -1.08 5.85
C ARG A 35 19.08 -0.06 5.19
N GLY A 36 19.27 1.24 5.45
CA GLY A 36 18.38 2.29 4.95
C GLY A 36 17.01 2.33 5.65
N CYS A 37 16.91 1.72 6.84
CA CYS A 37 15.68 1.64 7.61
C CYS A 37 15.65 2.61 8.79
N ARG A 38 14.45 2.83 9.33
CA ARG A 38 14.24 3.75 10.44
C ARG A 38 14.34 2.99 11.76
N TRP A 39 15.21 3.51 12.64
CA TRP A 39 15.33 3.08 14.03
C TRP A 39 14.41 3.92 14.92
N CYS A 40 13.55 3.29 15.72
CA CYS A 40 12.91 3.92 16.87
C CYS A 40 12.92 2.99 18.08
N GLU A 41 13.49 3.48 19.19
CA GLU A 41 13.41 2.85 20.50
C GLU A 41 12.01 3.05 21.07
N THR A 42 11.14 2.06 20.88
CA THR A 42 9.78 2.06 21.43
C THR A 42 9.66 1.06 22.57
N SER A 43 9.04 1.48 23.67
CA SER A 43 8.76 0.59 24.81
C SER A 43 7.45 -0.20 24.65
N SER A 44 6.83 -0.15 23.46
CA SER A 44 5.61 -0.88 23.17
C SER A 44 5.93 -2.35 22.87
N LEU A 45 5.37 -3.25 23.68
CA LEU A 45 5.41 -4.70 23.43
C LEU A 45 4.80 -4.97 22.03
N ASN A 46 5.53 -5.70 21.19
CA ASN A 46 5.18 -6.06 19.80
C ASN A 46 5.44 -5.02 18.70
N VAL A 47 6.29 -4.01 18.93
CA VAL A 47 6.74 -3.11 17.86
C VAL A 47 8.25 -3.29 17.63
N PRO A 48 8.71 -3.66 16.41
CA PRO A 48 10.13 -3.81 16.13
C PRO A 48 10.85 -2.46 16.19
N PHE A 49 12.06 -2.44 16.75
CA PHE A 49 12.88 -1.22 16.85
C PHE A 49 13.40 -0.72 15.49
N CYS A 50 13.50 -1.62 14.51
CA CYS A 50 13.91 -1.32 13.15
C CYS A 50 12.80 -1.65 12.15
N PHE A 51 12.33 -0.64 11.44
CA PHE A 51 11.25 -0.78 10.46
C PHE A 51 11.59 -0.06 9.17
N TYR A 52 10.98 -0.49 8.07
CA TYR A 52 11.11 0.22 6.80
C TYR A 52 10.55 1.64 6.92
N ASP A 53 11.27 2.61 6.37
CA ASP A 53 10.81 3.98 6.24
C ASP A 53 9.67 3.99 5.20
N SER A 54 8.43 3.89 5.68
CA SER A 54 7.24 3.89 4.80
C SER A 54 7.03 5.23 4.07
N THR A 55 7.93 6.22 4.25
CA THR A 55 7.95 7.43 3.44
C THR A 55 8.62 7.28 2.07
N GLU A 56 9.38 6.21 1.81
CA GLU A 56 9.89 5.89 0.46
C GLU A 56 8.84 5.14 -0.38
N ASP A 57 7.88 4.47 0.28
CA ASP A 57 6.69 3.87 -0.33
C ASP A 57 5.50 4.86 -0.37
N ALA A 58 5.68 6.12 0.05
CA ALA A 58 4.64 7.15 0.06
C ALA A 58 4.08 7.51 -1.33
N ALA A 59 4.63 6.95 -2.41
CA ALA A 59 4.03 7.05 -3.73
C ALA A 59 2.77 6.17 -3.89
N CYS A 60 2.51 5.23 -2.98
CA CYS A 60 1.45 4.25 -3.20
C CYS A 60 0.88 3.61 -1.91
N PRO A 61 -0.15 4.21 -1.29
CA PRO A 61 -0.99 3.54 -0.30
C PRO A 61 -1.94 2.58 -1.03
N SER A 62 -1.42 1.45 -1.52
CA SER A 62 -2.28 0.46 -2.16
C SER A 62 -2.72 -0.61 -1.17
N ASP A 63 -4.00 -0.59 -0.82
CA ASP A 63 -4.69 -1.73 -0.22
C ASP A 63 -4.84 -2.92 -1.20
N VAL A 64 -4.51 -2.74 -2.49
CA VAL A 64 -4.61 -3.78 -3.53
C VAL A 64 -3.25 -4.49 -3.70
N PRO A 65 -3.15 -5.79 -3.35
CA PRO A 65 -1.92 -6.54 -3.58
C PRO A 65 -1.63 -6.66 -5.07
N ILE A 66 -0.34 -6.65 -5.46
CA ILE A 66 0.11 -6.62 -6.87
C ILE A 66 -0.57 -7.68 -7.73
N GLN A 67 -0.78 -8.88 -7.19
CA GLN A 67 -1.41 -10.01 -7.89
C GLN A 67 -2.91 -9.84 -8.18
N LYS A 68 -3.59 -8.93 -7.46
CA LYS A 68 -5.02 -8.62 -7.64
C LYS A 68 -5.24 -7.30 -8.36
N ARG A 69 -4.17 -6.62 -8.79
CA ARG A 69 -4.29 -5.37 -9.53
C ARG A 69 -4.90 -5.65 -10.90
N ILE A 70 -6.04 -5.02 -11.15
CA ILE A 70 -6.70 -5.03 -12.45
C ILE A 70 -6.29 -3.76 -13.17
N ASP A 71 -5.78 -3.91 -14.40
CA ASP A 71 -5.32 -2.79 -15.21
C ASP A 71 -6.47 -1.82 -15.53
N CYS A 72 -6.30 -0.55 -15.15
CA CYS A 72 -7.26 0.52 -15.40
C CYS A 72 -6.89 1.36 -16.63
N HIS A 73 -5.73 1.11 -17.24
CA HIS A 73 -5.27 1.83 -18.41
C HIS A 73 -4.77 0.87 -19.51
N PRO A 74 -5.68 0.17 -20.20
CA PRO A 74 -5.31 -0.83 -21.20
C PRO A 74 -4.70 -0.21 -22.47
N GLN A 75 -4.73 1.12 -22.59
CA GLN A 75 -4.12 1.84 -23.70
C GLN A 75 -2.61 1.98 -23.48
N PRO A 76 -1.81 1.95 -24.56
CA PRO A 76 -0.38 2.21 -24.46
C PRO A 76 -0.12 3.66 -24.01
N GLY A 77 0.92 3.86 -23.20
CA GLY A 77 1.30 5.18 -22.70
C GLY A 77 0.58 5.60 -21.42
N ALA A 78 0.36 4.63 -20.52
CA ALA A 78 -0.05 4.89 -19.15
C ALA A 78 0.96 5.84 -18.48
N SER A 79 0.45 6.90 -17.86
CA SER A 79 1.22 7.84 -17.05
C SER A 79 0.46 8.10 -15.78
N LYS A 80 1.15 8.57 -14.74
CA LYS A 80 0.55 8.90 -13.45
C LYS A 80 -0.65 9.83 -13.63
N GLU A 81 -0.48 10.93 -14.35
CA GLU A 81 -1.54 11.91 -14.62
C GLU A 81 -2.75 11.29 -15.34
N LYS A 82 -2.54 10.49 -16.38
CA LYS A 82 -3.65 9.84 -17.10
C LYS A 82 -4.38 8.79 -16.27
N CYS A 83 -3.67 8.14 -15.34
CA CYS A 83 -4.24 7.15 -14.44
C CYS A 83 -5.11 7.81 -13.37
N GLU A 84 -4.56 8.82 -12.71
CA GLU A 84 -5.25 9.58 -11.67
C GLU A 84 -6.44 10.37 -12.24
N ALA A 85 -6.33 10.87 -13.48
CA ALA A 85 -7.44 11.50 -14.20
C ALA A 85 -8.63 10.56 -14.45
N LYS A 86 -8.42 9.23 -14.43
CA LYS A 86 -9.48 8.22 -14.52
C LYS A 86 -10.04 7.81 -13.15
N GLY A 87 -9.52 8.37 -12.06
CA GLY A 87 -9.86 7.96 -10.70
C GLY A 87 -9.18 6.66 -10.26
N CYS A 88 -8.13 6.23 -10.96
CA CYS A 88 -7.38 5.02 -10.63
C CYS A 88 -6.10 5.32 -9.86
N ILE A 89 -5.48 4.29 -9.28
CA ILE A 89 -4.28 4.43 -8.48
C ILE A 89 -3.05 4.13 -9.33
N TRP A 90 -2.08 5.05 -9.29
CA TRP A 90 -0.76 4.87 -9.90
C TRP A 90 0.25 4.34 -8.90
N CYS A 91 0.88 3.21 -9.20
CA CYS A 91 1.86 2.56 -8.34
C CYS A 91 2.85 1.76 -9.16
N SER A 92 4.09 2.25 -9.24
CA SER A 92 5.16 1.49 -9.88
C SER A 92 5.42 0.18 -9.13
N THR A 93 5.82 -0.84 -9.88
CA THR A 93 6.19 -2.14 -9.33
C THR A 93 7.33 -2.73 -10.14
N LYS A 94 8.20 -3.49 -9.47
CA LYS A 94 9.29 -4.24 -10.08
C LYS A 94 8.83 -5.59 -10.64
N VAL A 95 7.58 -6.00 -10.36
CA VAL A 95 7.01 -7.25 -10.84
C VAL A 95 6.67 -7.11 -12.33
N PRO A 96 7.21 -7.97 -13.20
CA PRO A 96 6.90 -7.93 -14.63
C PRO A 96 5.42 -8.25 -14.87
N ASN A 97 4.83 -7.64 -15.90
CA ASN A 97 3.42 -7.75 -16.29
C ASN A 97 2.40 -7.20 -15.28
N ALA A 98 2.83 -6.67 -14.13
CA ALA A 98 1.91 -6.06 -13.19
C ALA A 98 1.60 -4.60 -13.59
N PRO A 99 0.32 -4.21 -13.65
CA PRO A 99 -0.05 -2.87 -14.07
C PRO A 99 0.35 -1.83 -13.02
N TRP A 100 0.88 -0.71 -13.51
CA TRP A 100 1.17 0.44 -12.66
C TRP A 100 -0.07 1.28 -12.41
N CYS A 101 -1.00 1.32 -13.37
CA CYS A 101 -2.30 1.96 -13.22
C CYS A 101 -3.38 0.90 -13.00
N TYR A 102 -3.97 0.87 -11.82
CA TYR A 102 -4.95 -0.16 -11.46
C TYR A 102 -6.14 0.44 -10.70
N PHE A 103 -7.23 -0.31 -10.68
CA PHE A 103 -8.43 0.09 -9.96
C PHE A 103 -8.18 0.15 -8.44
N PRO A 104 -8.79 1.12 -7.71
CA PRO A 104 -8.74 1.17 -6.25
C PRO A 104 -9.24 -0.13 -5.61
N ALA A 105 -9.09 -0.37 -4.30
CA ALA A 105 -9.75 -1.53 -3.65
C ALA A 105 -11.21 -1.26 -3.29
N ASN A 106 -11.52 0.00 -2.99
CA ASN A 106 -12.73 0.43 -2.28
C ASN A 106 -13.70 1.23 -3.14
N ASP A 107 -13.39 1.42 -4.42
CA ASP A 107 -14.22 2.21 -5.32
C ASP A 107 -15.24 1.28 -6.03
N PRO A 108 -16.50 1.70 -6.21
CA PRO A 108 -17.51 0.92 -6.92
C PRO A 108 -17.31 1.01 -8.44
N TYR A 109 -16.11 0.67 -8.93
CA TYR A 109 -15.91 0.49 -10.37
C TYR A 109 -16.71 -0.72 -10.84
N GLY A 110 -17.49 -0.52 -11.90
CA GLY A 110 -18.38 -1.53 -12.48
C GLY A 110 -19.84 -1.14 -12.38
N TYR A 111 -20.72 -2.14 -12.32
CA TYR A 111 -22.16 -1.97 -12.28
C TYR A 111 -22.72 -2.62 -11.02
N PHE A 112 -23.68 -1.96 -10.40
CA PHE A 112 -24.49 -2.56 -9.34
C PHE A 112 -25.88 -2.89 -9.91
N ALA A 113 -26.39 -4.07 -9.58
CA ALA A 113 -27.77 -4.41 -9.91
C ALA A 113 -28.69 -3.50 -9.08
N THR A 114 -29.45 -2.63 -9.76
CA THR A 114 -30.43 -1.75 -9.13
C THR A 114 -31.67 -2.52 -8.69
N GLU A 115 -31.99 -3.61 -9.40
CA GLU A 115 -33.12 -4.48 -9.14
C GLU A 115 -32.65 -5.86 -8.70
N LYS A 116 -33.49 -6.54 -7.92
CA LYS A 116 -33.21 -7.92 -7.50
C LYS A 116 -33.39 -8.86 -8.70
N PRO A 117 -32.43 -9.76 -8.98
CA PRO A 117 -32.59 -10.75 -10.05
C PRO A 117 -33.87 -11.57 -9.85
N GLN A 118 -34.69 -11.66 -10.89
CA GLN A 118 -35.93 -12.43 -10.91
C GLN A 118 -35.75 -13.71 -11.73
N LYS A 119 -36.18 -14.83 -11.15
CA LYS A 119 -36.16 -16.13 -11.83
C LYS A 119 -37.25 -16.18 -12.91
N THR A 120 -36.84 -16.54 -14.12
CA THR A 120 -37.71 -16.80 -15.26
C THR A 120 -37.57 -18.25 -15.70
N SER A 121 -38.49 -18.73 -16.53
CA SER A 121 -38.41 -20.08 -17.11
C SER A 121 -37.15 -20.32 -17.96
N LYS A 122 -36.46 -19.25 -18.39
CA LYS A 122 -35.25 -19.31 -19.24
C LYS A 122 -33.96 -18.91 -18.51
N GLY A 123 -34.02 -18.51 -17.24
CA GLY A 123 -32.84 -18.05 -16.49
C GLY A 123 -33.16 -16.97 -15.45
N TRP A 124 -32.24 -16.03 -15.27
CA TRP A 124 -32.38 -14.90 -14.34
C TRP A 124 -32.40 -13.60 -15.14
N ARG A 125 -33.29 -12.67 -14.75
CA ARG A 125 -33.36 -11.32 -15.29
C ARG A 125 -33.08 -10.31 -14.18
#